data_AF-A0A9D5TBN6-F1
#
_entry.id   AF-A0A9D5TBN6-F1
#
_cell.length_a   1.000
_cell.length_b   1.000
_cell.length_c   1.000
_cell.angle_alpha   90.00
_cell.angle_beta   90.00
_cell.angle_gamma   90.00
#
_symmetry.space_group_name_H-M   'P 1'
#
loop_
_entity.id
_entity.type
_entity.pdbx_description
1 polymer ?
#
loop_
_entity_poly.entity_id
_entity_poly.type
_entity_poly.pdbx_seq_one_letter_code
_entity_poly.pdbx_strand_id
1 'polypeptide(L)'
;MKLTDIKKLLDENGYTYTEITVSSRAEFYRQKGFKPTDDTGAFILLSVNNPNHDKNIELIFTDASEEPEFYDLEFGNFWYEMFGCRDEELPVYLSEEMKRIIQGEAYIIEATDAKTGRWFFDAIYYDLPDEDLNSMDEFHRTLSKIRAPKSLWRKLTGRTDVYEIFNWTNYERIVK
;
A
#
# COMPACT_ATOMS: atom_id res chain seq x y z
N MET A 1 7.78 14.68 10.52
CA MET A 1 7.07 14.24 11.76
C MET A 1 7.84 13.08 12.39
N LYS A 2 7.93 13.01 13.73
CA LYS A 2 8.76 12.01 14.42
C LYS A 2 7.98 10.74 14.78
N LEU A 3 8.67 9.61 14.97
CA LEU A 3 8.06 8.34 15.38
C LEU A 3 7.21 8.46 16.65
N THR A 4 7.69 9.21 17.63
CA THR A 4 7.01 9.52 18.88
C THR A 4 5.69 10.25 18.65
N ASP A 5 5.68 11.26 17.78
CA ASP A 5 4.48 12.01 17.40
C ASP A 5 3.46 11.11 16.72
N ILE A 6 3.90 10.24 15.80
CA ILE A 6 3.01 9.33 15.09
C ILE A 6 2.38 8.30 16.03
N LYS A 7 3.17 7.68 16.91
CA LYS A 7 2.65 6.74 17.91
C LYS A 7 1.54 7.38 18.75
N LYS A 8 1.78 8.61 19.22
CA LYS A 8 0.78 9.37 19.96
C LYS A 8 -0.48 9.62 19.14
N LEU A 9 -0.35 10.02 17.88
CA LEU A 9 -1.48 10.20 16.96
C LEU A 9 -2.28 8.91 16.80
N LEU A 10 -1.61 7.76 16.63
CA LEU A 10 -2.25 6.46 16.50
C LEU A 10 -3.00 6.06 17.77
N ASP A 11 -2.37 6.22 18.93
CA ASP A 11 -2.94 5.89 20.25
C ASP A 11 -4.18 6.76 20.54
N GLU A 12 -4.12 8.06 20.27
CA GLU A 12 -5.23 9.00 20.47
C GLU A 12 -6.45 8.67 19.59
N ASN A 13 -6.24 8.06 18.43
CA ASN A 13 -7.29 7.61 17.52
C ASN A 13 -7.69 6.14 17.72
N GLY A 14 -7.10 5.45 18.71
CA GLY A 14 -7.44 4.07 19.04
C GLY A 14 -6.95 3.03 18.03
N TYR A 15 -5.96 3.37 17.21
CA TYR A 15 -5.38 2.42 16.26
C TYR A 15 -4.42 1.47 16.95
N THR A 16 -4.60 0.16 16.73
CA THR A 16 -3.64 -0.85 17.18
C THR A 16 -2.57 -1.06 16.11
N TYR A 17 -1.30 -1.02 16.51
CA TYR A 17 -0.18 -1.20 15.59
C TYR A 17 0.91 -2.09 16.18
N THR A 18 1.72 -2.67 15.30
CA THR A 18 2.94 -3.39 15.64
C THR A 18 4.15 -2.63 15.10
N GLU A 19 5.18 -2.48 15.91
CA GLU A 19 6.46 -1.92 15.49
C GLU A 19 7.39 -3.02 15.00
N ILE A 20 7.96 -2.83 13.82
CA ILE A 20 8.88 -3.77 13.19
C ILE A 20 10.13 -3.00 12.81
N THR A 21 11.28 -3.43 13.33
CA THR A 21 12.59 -2.92 12.90
C THR A 21 13.12 -3.80 11.78
N VAL A 22 13.39 -3.20 10.62
CA VAL A 22 14.02 -3.87 9.48
C VAL A 22 15.48 -3.43 9.42
N SER A 23 16.40 -4.38 9.59
CA SER A 23 17.81 -4.10 9.86
C SER A 23 18.58 -3.53 8.65
N SER A 24 17.99 -3.52 7.47
CA SER A 24 18.58 -2.87 6.28
C SER A 24 17.51 -2.45 5.26
N ARG A 25 17.77 -1.38 4.51
CA ARG A 25 16.94 -0.99 3.36
C ARG A 25 16.81 -2.10 2.32
N ALA A 26 17.88 -2.86 2.11
CA ALA A 26 17.87 -3.97 1.16
C ALA A 26 16.92 -5.10 1.59
N GLU A 27 16.84 -5.39 2.89
CA GLU A 27 15.85 -6.31 3.43
C GLU A 27 14.43 -5.76 3.24
N PHE A 28 14.20 -4.49 3.57
CA PHE A 28 12.91 -3.82 3.37
C PHE A 28 12.43 -3.94 1.91
N TYR A 29 13.24 -3.51 0.95
CA TYR A 29 12.87 -3.60 -0.47
C TYR A 29 12.66 -5.04 -0.94
N ARG A 30 13.43 -6.00 -0.42
CA ARG A 30 13.25 -7.42 -0.74
C ARG A 30 11.91 -7.96 -0.22
N GLN A 31 11.52 -7.59 1.01
CA GLN A 31 10.21 -7.95 1.57
C GLN A 31 9.07 -7.37 0.71
N LYS A 32 9.28 -6.16 0.15
CA LYS A 32 8.36 -5.49 -0.78
C LYS A 32 8.43 -5.98 -2.23
N GLY A 33 9.28 -6.97 -2.54
CA GLY A 33 9.42 -7.52 -3.90
C GLY A 33 10.19 -6.63 -4.89
N PHE A 34 10.83 -5.56 -4.41
CA PHE A 34 11.68 -4.68 -5.21
C PHE A 34 13.14 -5.13 -5.22
N LYS A 35 13.87 -4.70 -6.26
CA LYS A 35 15.33 -4.90 -6.30
C LYS A 35 15.98 -3.88 -5.34
N PRO A 36 16.82 -4.32 -4.39
CA PRO A 36 17.54 -3.42 -3.49
C PRO A 36 18.35 -2.39 -4.28
N THR A 37 18.25 -1.12 -3.89
CA THR A 37 18.99 -0.01 -4.50
C THR A 37 20.17 0.47 -3.66
N ASP A 38 20.18 0.19 -2.34
CA ASP A 38 21.29 0.45 -1.41
C ASP A 38 21.17 -0.46 -0.15
N ASP A 39 22.30 -0.79 0.48
CA ASP A 39 22.41 -1.69 1.64
C ASP A 39 22.50 -0.93 2.98
N THR A 40 22.53 0.42 2.96
CA THR A 40 22.79 1.23 4.16
C THR A 40 21.54 1.86 4.78
N GLY A 41 21.41 1.75 6.10
CA GLY A 41 20.31 2.30 6.90
C GLY A 41 19.22 1.29 7.23
N ALA A 42 18.63 1.39 8.42
CA ALA A 42 17.47 0.61 8.82
C ALA A 42 16.17 1.39 8.53
N PHE A 43 15.05 0.67 8.55
CA PHE A 43 13.72 1.28 8.59
C PHE A 43 12.99 0.77 9.82
N ILE A 44 12.17 1.65 10.40
CA ILE A 44 11.16 1.26 11.38
C ILE A 44 9.81 1.33 10.67
N LEU A 45 9.00 0.29 10.84
CA LEU A 45 7.65 0.21 10.32
C LEU A 45 6.68 0.21 11.50
N LEU A 46 5.67 1.08 11.46
CA LEU A 46 4.46 0.91 12.26
C LEU A 46 3.38 0.29 11.36
N SER A 47 3.06 -0.97 11.62
CA SER A 47 2.03 -1.70 10.87
C SER A 47 0.70 -1.61 11.62
N VAL A 48 -0.25 -0.84 11.09
CA VAL A 48 -1.63 -0.77 11.60
C VAL A 48 -2.40 -1.93 10.98
N ASN A 49 -2.73 -2.91 11.82
CA ASN A 49 -3.31 -4.17 11.35
C ASN A 49 -4.71 -3.95 10.81
N ASN A 50 -4.96 -4.45 9.61
CA ASN A 50 -6.31 -4.61 9.12
C ASN A 50 -6.89 -5.92 9.68
N PRO A 51 -7.97 -5.88 10.46
CA PRO A 51 -8.53 -7.08 11.08
C PRO A 51 -9.23 -8.02 10.08
N ASN A 52 -9.55 -7.55 8.88
CA ASN A 52 -10.36 -8.26 7.91
C ASN A 52 -9.53 -9.00 6.84
N HIS A 53 -8.28 -8.60 6.63
CA HIS A 53 -7.42 -9.15 5.57
C HIS A 53 -5.94 -8.87 5.81
N ASP A 54 -5.06 -9.59 5.11
CA ASP A 54 -3.59 -9.50 5.23
C ASP A 54 -2.96 -8.24 4.61
N LYS A 55 -3.72 -7.14 4.45
CA LYS A 55 -3.23 -5.88 3.88
C LYS A 55 -3.31 -4.79 4.94
N ASN A 56 -2.17 -4.40 5.49
CA ASN A 56 -2.04 -3.42 6.56
C ASN A 56 -1.72 -2.03 6.01
N ILE A 57 -1.99 -0.99 6.80
CA ILE A 57 -1.33 0.31 6.60
C ILE A 57 0.05 0.21 7.23
N GLU A 58 1.08 0.59 6.50
CA GLU A 58 2.44 0.64 7.00
C GLU A 58 2.97 2.07 6.96
N LEU A 59 3.38 2.59 8.11
CA LEU A 59 4.04 3.87 8.24
C LEU A 59 5.54 3.62 8.34
N ILE A 60 6.30 4.17 7.40
CA ILE A 60 7.72 3.90 7.23
C ILE A 60 8.51 5.05 7.82
N PHE A 61 9.56 4.74 8.57
CA PHE A 61 10.43 5.72 9.21
C PHE A 61 11.88 5.43 8.87
N THR A 62 12.64 6.46 8.52
CA THR A 62 14.08 6.33 8.33
C THR A 62 14.79 6.17 9.67
N ASP A 63 15.70 5.20 9.78
CA ASP A 63 16.52 4.98 11.00
C ASP A 63 17.80 5.82 11.02
N ALA A 64 17.73 7.08 10.57
CA ALA A 64 18.93 7.90 10.39
C ALA A 64 19.36 8.70 11.64
N SER A 65 18.66 8.61 12.78
CA SER A 65 18.99 9.40 13.98
C SER A 65 18.41 8.84 15.28
N GLU A 66 18.72 9.47 16.42
CA GLU A 66 18.12 9.19 17.75
C GLU A 66 16.58 9.31 17.74
N GLU A 67 16.00 10.01 16.77
CA GLU A 67 14.56 10.16 16.61
C GLU A 67 14.12 9.92 15.15
N PRO A 68 13.69 8.70 14.81
CA PRO A 68 13.30 8.30 13.47
C PRO A 68 12.24 9.22 12.87
N GLU A 69 12.45 9.57 11.60
CA GLU A 69 11.59 10.49 10.85
C GLU A 69 10.69 9.74 9.90
N PHE A 70 9.42 10.13 9.87
CA PHE A 70 8.45 9.60 8.92
C PHE A 70 8.97 9.80 7.49
N TYR A 71 8.86 8.74 6.71
CA TYR A 71 9.31 8.67 5.32
C TYR A 71 8.12 8.57 4.38
N ASP A 72 7.26 7.57 4.56
CA ASP A 72 6.11 7.36 3.69
C ASP A 72 5.02 6.50 4.36
N LEU A 73 3.83 6.53 3.76
CA LEU A 73 2.71 5.66 4.08
C LEU A 73 2.48 4.69 2.92
N GLU A 74 2.25 3.42 3.27
CA GLU A 74 1.83 2.38 2.34
C GLU A 74 0.51 1.75 2.76
N PHE A 75 -0.27 1.31 1.78
CA PHE A 75 -1.39 0.37 1.98
C PHE A 75 -1.30 -0.76 0.94
N GLY A 76 -1.11 -1.99 1.42
CA GLY A 76 -0.65 -3.07 0.54
C GLY A 76 0.75 -2.75 0.02
N ASN A 77 0.89 -2.55 -1.29
CA ASN A 77 2.13 -2.08 -1.92
C ASN A 77 1.93 -0.79 -2.71
N PHE A 78 0.82 -0.08 -2.47
CA PHE A 78 0.66 1.28 -2.97
C PHE A 78 1.38 2.24 -2.02
N TRP A 79 2.24 3.08 -2.60
CA TRP A 79 3.01 4.11 -1.90
C TRP A 79 2.32 5.45 -2.10
N TYR A 80 2.06 6.18 -1.02
CA TYR A 80 1.40 7.48 -1.09
C TYR A 80 2.36 8.63 -1.41
N GLU A 81 3.67 8.35 -1.49
CA GLU A 81 4.72 9.29 -1.85
C GLU A 81 4.72 10.55 -0.96
N MET A 82 4.39 10.37 0.32
CA MET A 82 4.22 11.46 1.28
C MET A 82 5.56 12.15 1.64
N PHE A 83 6.68 11.59 1.23
CA PHE A 83 8.02 12.21 1.35
C PHE A 83 8.13 13.58 0.66
N GLY A 84 7.23 13.89 -0.28
CA GLY A 84 7.16 15.20 -0.95
C GLY A 84 6.31 16.25 -0.21
N CYS A 85 5.60 15.87 0.86
CA CYS A 85 4.73 16.76 1.61
C CYS A 85 5.54 17.75 2.46
N ARG A 86 5.00 18.96 2.67
CA ARG A 86 5.63 19.92 3.60
C ARG A 86 5.46 19.43 5.03
N ASP A 87 6.51 19.57 5.84
CA ASP A 87 6.53 19.07 7.24
C ASP A 87 5.34 19.54 8.08
N GLU A 88 4.89 20.78 7.86
CA GLU A 88 3.75 21.40 8.56
C GLU A 88 2.38 20.86 8.14
N GLU A 89 2.26 20.34 6.92
CA GLU A 89 1.01 19.79 6.37
C GLU A 89 0.93 18.27 6.59
N LEU A 90 2.08 17.61 6.73
CA LEU A 90 2.21 16.17 6.85
C LEU A 90 1.29 15.54 7.91
N PRO A 91 1.13 16.08 9.14
CA PRO A 91 0.24 15.45 10.13
C PRO A 91 -1.22 15.42 9.69
N VAL A 92 -1.68 16.48 9.02
CA VAL A 92 -3.06 16.59 8.53
C VAL A 92 -3.27 15.62 7.37
N TYR A 93 -2.41 15.68 6.35
CA TYR A 93 -2.49 14.76 5.21
C TYR A 93 -2.42 13.31 5.65
N LEU A 94 -1.48 12.96 6.55
CA LEU A 94 -1.36 11.59 7.05
C LEU A 94 -2.65 11.13 7.72
N SER A 95 -3.21 11.95 8.60
CA SER A 95 -4.45 11.64 9.30
C SER A 95 -5.64 11.49 8.35
N GLU A 96 -5.71 12.33 7.32
CA GLU A 96 -6.78 12.28 6.31
C GLU A 96 -6.65 11.03 5.42
N GLU A 97 -5.46 10.71 4.93
CA GLU A 97 -5.22 9.51 4.13
C GLU A 97 -5.48 8.23 4.93
N MET A 98 -4.98 8.14 6.15
CA MET A 98 -5.27 6.99 7.02
C MET A 98 -6.76 6.83 7.25
N LYS A 99 -7.49 7.92 7.50
CA LYS A 99 -8.93 7.90 7.69
C LYS A 99 -9.64 7.40 6.43
N ARG A 100 -9.29 7.92 5.25
CA ARG A 100 -9.86 7.51 3.96
C ARG A 100 -9.64 6.04 3.67
N ILE A 101 -8.43 5.54 3.93
CA ILE A 101 -8.12 4.12 3.82
C ILE A 101 -9.05 3.32 4.73
N ILE A 102 -9.08 3.64 6.03
CA ILE A 102 -9.84 2.90 7.05
C ILE A 102 -11.36 2.94 6.80
N GLN A 103 -11.88 4.02 6.22
CA GLN A 103 -13.28 4.15 5.82
C GLN A 103 -13.62 3.33 4.56
N GLY A 104 -12.62 2.74 3.90
CA GLY A 104 -12.81 1.92 2.69
C GLY A 104 -12.97 2.75 1.41
N GLU A 105 -12.54 4.01 1.42
CA GLU A 105 -12.66 4.94 0.28
C GLU A 105 -11.51 4.76 -0.72
N ALA A 106 -10.37 4.23 -0.25
CA ALA A 106 -9.21 3.89 -1.08
C ALA A 106 -9.30 2.46 -1.64
N TYR A 107 -9.48 2.32 -2.95
CA TYR A 107 -9.44 1.02 -3.63
C TYR A 107 -8.11 0.80 -4.34
N ILE A 108 -7.52 -0.37 -4.12
CA ILE A 108 -6.24 -0.78 -4.70
C ILE A 108 -6.42 -2.04 -5.52
N ILE A 109 -5.79 -2.06 -6.70
CA ILE A 109 -5.65 -3.27 -7.52
C ILE A 109 -4.17 -3.61 -7.67
N GLU A 110 -3.78 -4.75 -7.13
CA GLU A 110 -2.43 -5.34 -7.28
C GLU A 110 -2.48 -6.51 -8.26
N ALA A 111 -1.44 -6.66 -9.08
CA ALA A 111 -1.37 -7.71 -10.09
C ALA A 111 0.01 -8.39 -10.11
N THR A 112 0.03 -9.70 -9.84
CA THR A 112 1.26 -10.50 -9.72
C THR A 112 1.24 -11.77 -10.55
N ASP A 113 2.43 -12.26 -10.90
CA ASP A 113 2.63 -13.53 -11.58
C ASP A 113 2.44 -14.67 -10.59
N ALA A 114 1.53 -15.61 -10.87
CA ALA A 114 1.29 -16.70 -9.93
C ALA A 114 2.51 -17.62 -9.72
N LYS A 115 3.43 -17.70 -10.70
CA LYS A 115 4.62 -18.58 -10.61
C LYS A 115 5.79 -17.89 -9.93
N THR A 116 6.02 -16.62 -10.26
CA THR A 116 7.20 -15.87 -9.79
C THR A 116 6.90 -14.94 -8.63
N GLY A 117 5.63 -14.66 -8.35
CA GLY A 117 5.20 -13.64 -7.38
C GLY A 117 5.51 -12.21 -7.83
N ARG A 118 6.04 -12.02 -9.04
CA ARG A 118 6.48 -10.71 -9.53
C ARG A 118 5.32 -9.84 -9.94
N TRP A 119 5.45 -8.57 -9.65
CA TRP A 119 4.50 -7.53 -9.96
C TRP A 119 4.54 -7.19 -11.44
N PHE A 120 3.38 -6.87 -12.01
CA PHE A 120 3.24 -6.57 -13.44
C PHE A 120 2.79 -5.15 -13.73
N PHE A 121 2.19 -4.51 -12.73
CA PHE A 121 1.67 -3.16 -12.76
C PHE A 121 1.99 -2.59 -11.38
N ASP A 122 2.38 -1.32 -11.32
CA ASP A 122 2.33 -0.60 -10.05
C ASP A 122 0.91 -0.73 -9.49
N ALA A 123 0.77 -0.83 -8.17
CA ALA A 123 -0.54 -0.92 -7.53
C ALA A 123 -1.40 0.24 -8.05
N ILE A 124 -2.55 -0.06 -8.65
CA ILE A 124 -3.41 1.00 -9.19
C ILE A 124 -4.31 1.48 -8.07
N TYR A 125 -4.16 2.76 -7.73
CA TYR A 125 -4.96 3.45 -6.75
C TYR A 125 -6.16 4.12 -7.40
N TYR A 126 -7.33 3.93 -6.80
CA TYR A 126 -8.57 4.59 -7.16
C TYR A 126 -9.13 5.29 -5.94
N ASP A 127 -9.26 6.61 -6.08
CA ASP A 127 -9.98 7.43 -5.12
C ASP A 127 -11.45 7.42 -5.49
N LEU A 128 -12.29 6.74 -4.68
CA LEU A 128 -13.73 6.62 -4.96
C LEU A 128 -14.65 7.40 -3.98
N PRO A 129 -14.37 8.65 -3.54
CA PRO A 129 -15.42 9.47 -2.96
C PRO A 129 -16.45 9.74 -4.06
N ASP A 130 -17.71 9.85 -3.67
CA ASP A 130 -18.90 9.92 -4.55
C ASP A 130 -18.89 11.03 -5.64
N GLU A 131 -17.87 11.88 -5.72
CA GLU A 131 -17.82 13.05 -6.62
C GLU A 131 -16.80 12.95 -7.78
N ASP A 132 -15.81 12.04 -7.75
CA ASP A 132 -14.88 11.86 -8.89
C ASP A 132 -15.35 10.74 -9.84
N LEU A 133 -16.32 11.10 -10.69
CA LEU A 133 -16.91 10.21 -11.69
C LEU A 133 -15.86 9.57 -12.62
N ASN A 134 -14.72 10.25 -12.87
CA ASN A 134 -13.68 9.70 -13.74
C ASN A 134 -12.96 8.52 -13.10
N SER A 135 -12.63 8.62 -11.80
CA SER A 135 -11.95 7.57 -11.04
C SER A 135 -12.83 6.33 -10.88
N MET A 136 -14.14 6.51 -10.63
CA MET A 136 -15.12 5.42 -10.59
C MET A 136 -15.27 4.70 -11.94
N ASP A 137 -15.42 5.47 -13.03
CA ASP A 137 -15.57 4.88 -14.38
C ASP A 137 -14.32 4.11 -14.79
N GLU A 138 -13.13 4.63 -14.47
CA GLU A 138 -11.88 3.94 -14.75
C GLU A 138 -11.74 2.65 -13.92
N PHE A 139 -12.07 2.70 -12.62
CA PHE A 139 -12.08 1.53 -11.76
C PHE A 139 -12.98 0.43 -12.31
N HIS A 140 -14.23 0.75 -12.64
CA HIS A 140 -15.18 -0.22 -13.20
C HIS A 140 -14.75 -0.77 -14.56
N ARG A 141 -14.13 0.07 -15.41
CA ARG A 141 -13.55 -0.36 -16.68
C ARG A 141 -12.38 -1.32 -16.47
N THR A 142 -11.50 -1.04 -15.51
CA THR A 142 -10.37 -1.91 -15.14
C THR A 142 -10.87 -3.25 -14.60
N LEU A 143 -11.84 -3.23 -13.66
CA LEU A 143 -12.46 -4.45 -13.14
C LEU A 143 -13.12 -5.28 -14.24
N SER A 144 -13.83 -4.63 -15.18
CA SER A 144 -14.47 -5.32 -16.30
C SER A 144 -13.44 -6.03 -17.19
N LYS A 145 -12.30 -5.38 -17.48
CA LYS A 145 -11.18 -6.00 -18.22
C LYS A 145 -10.56 -7.15 -17.44
N ILE A 146 -10.34 -6.98 -16.13
CA ILE A 146 -9.79 -8.02 -15.26
C ILE A 146 -10.74 -9.22 -15.22
N ARG A 147 -12.06 -9.01 -15.15
CA ARG A 147 -13.08 -10.09 -15.09
C ARG A 147 -13.42 -10.69 -16.46
N ALA A 148 -13.13 -10.02 -17.57
CA ALA A 148 -13.33 -10.55 -18.92
C ALA A 148 -12.54 -11.84 -19.20
N PRO A 149 -13.09 -12.81 -19.94
CA PRO A 149 -12.38 -14.05 -20.28
C PRO A 149 -11.01 -13.79 -20.93
N LYS A 150 -10.02 -14.65 -20.63
CA LYS A 150 -8.70 -14.55 -21.26
C LYS A 150 -8.81 -14.60 -22.79
N SER A 151 -8.11 -13.68 -23.46
CA SER A 151 -7.91 -13.74 -24.90
C SER A 151 -7.15 -15.02 -25.28
N LEU A 152 -7.36 -15.49 -26.52
CA LEU A 152 -6.68 -16.69 -27.04
C LEU A 152 -5.15 -16.58 -26.93
N TRP A 153 -4.58 -15.40 -27.21
CA TRP A 153 -3.16 -15.12 -27.03
C TRP A 153 -2.67 -15.32 -25.59
N ARG A 154 -3.43 -14.82 -24.60
CA ARG A 154 -3.09 -15.01 -23.17
C ARG A 154 -3.22 -16.45 -22.70
N LYS A 155 -4.10 -17.25 -23.32
CA LYS A 155 -4.18 -18.70 -23.04
C LYS A 155 -2.93 -19.42 -23.55
N LEU A 156 -2.36 -18.99 -24.68
CA LEU A 156 -1.18 -19.61 -25.29
C LEU A 156 0.12 -19.34 -24.51
N THR A 157 0.24 -18.21 -23.81
CA THR A 157 1.45 -17.91 -23.02
C THR A 157 1.55 -18.75 -21.75
N GLY A 158 0.49 -19.43 -21.32
CA GLY A 158 0.46 -20.23 -20.09
C GLY A 158 0.74 -19.43 -18.81
N ARG A 159 0.76 -18.10 -18.91
CA ARG A 159 0.94 -17.17 -17.79
C ARG A 159 -0.33 -17.16 -16.96
N THR A 160 -0.18 -17.28 -15.65
CA THR A 160 -1.27 -17.20 -14.69
C THR A 160 -1.10 -15.92 -13.90
N ASP A 161 -2.06 -15.02 -14.01
CA ASP A 161 -2.07 -13.72 -13.34
C ASP A 161 -2.94 -13.81 -12.10
N VAL A 162 -2.47 -13.27 -10.99
CA VAL A 162 -3.24 -13.08 -9.76
C VAL A 162 -3.55 -11.60 -9.64
N TYR A 163 -4.82 -11.28 -9.46
CA TYR A 163 -5.29 -9.93 -9.16
C TYR A 163 -5.83 -9.92 -7.73
N GLU A 164 -5.35 -8.99 -6.92
CA GLU A 164 -5.89 -8.69 -5.60
C GLU A 164 -6.54 -7.31 -5.66
N ILE A 165 -7.83 -7.23 -5.37
CA ILE A 165 -8.63 -6.01 -5.40
C ILE A 165 -9.13 -5.78 -3.98
N PHE A 166 -8.75 -4.67 -3.36
CA PHE A 166 -9.11 -4.45 -1.98
C PHE A 166 -9.27 -2.97 -1.64
N ASN A 167 -10.05 -2.74 -0.59
CA ASN A 167 -9.99 -1.53 0.24
C ASN A 167 -9.86 -2.02 1.69
N TRP A 168 -9.99 -1.16 2.70
CA TRP A 168 -9.88 -1.60 4.10
C TRP A 168 -10.96 -2.59 4.58
N THR A 169 -12.06 -2.72 3.87
CA THR A 169 -13.23 -3.53 4.30
C THR A 169 -13.48 -4.75 3.43
N ASN A 170 -13.02 -4.73 2.19
CA ASN A 170 -13.31 -5.72 1.17
C ASN A 170 -12.02 -6.22 0.54
N TYR A 171 -12.00 -7.51 0.23
CA TYR A 171 -10.91 -8.15 -0.49
C TYR A 171 -11.47 -9.16 -1.48
N GLU A 172 -11.02 -9.08 -2.73
CA GLU A 172 -11.32 -10.03 -3.81
C GLU A 172 -10.02 -10.47 -4.47
N ARG A 173 -9.88 -11.79 -4.64
CA ARG A 173 -8.76 -12.39 -5.36
C ARG A 173 -9.24 -13.11 -6.62
N ILE A 174 -8.73 -12.69 -7.78
CA ILE A 174 -9.05 -13.28 -9.08
C ILE A 174 -7.79 -13.92 -9.66
N VAL A 175 -7.83 -15.23 -9.91
CA VAL A 175 -6.75 -15.94 -10.61
C VAL A 175 -7.16 -16.20 -12.05
N LYS A 176 -6.32 -15.80 -13.00
CA LYS A 176 -6.57 -15.95 -14.42
C LYS A 176 -5.48 -16.73 -15.08
#